data_AF-A0A926BSS6-F1
#
_entry.id   AF-A0A926BSS6-F1
#
_cell.length_a   1.000
_cell.length_b   1.000
_cell.length_c   1.000
_cell.angle_alpha   90.00
_cell.angle_beta   90.00
_cell.angle_gamma   90.00
#
_symmetry.space_group_name_H-M   'P 1'
#
loop_
_entity.id
_entity.type
_entity.pdbx_description
1 polymer ?
#
loop_
_entity_poly.entity_id
_entity_poly.type
_entity_poly.pdbx_seq_one_letter_code
_entity_poly.pdbx_strand_id
1 'polypeptide(L)'
;VRFQTTVGASAEARFSIRVTSGSIKGVTAGIAADTAGIRDTIDADRANLEMSVILRSPSGIDTIPASDVGRGSVPFAIESKRTANLTVSVPVTNPRLWAPGSPTLYTATVQVRYNGALVDEQVLRVGFRSLAARGSQVTLNNEPIQIKGIAYVEDVHPHGASLPYTLMRKDIMAIKDRGANLVRFADGVPHPYLLQLCDEFGLMAWIEAPIGSPPASLFNDEDYLRRATDRIRFVIEEGGRYTSVTAYGLSAPVPGGSESALGAVRGMRALVDSLDDRPFYFGASSWANPELRKLADIAGVATFDVEPDRMREMLTTLKTELANTKPLVVLSYGKFVQLGNHGGYSDPVSIEAQAKYVSDIYNIFLETTVAGGIYWAFSDYRTDRPILTVNNEDQTLATCGLFGRDRELRQSANMLGALFTNQKPPEVLIGDYAPPSTVLFIIVGIASAIAFLLLINNSRRFRENVFRSLSRPYNFFADIRDQRILSNVHTTVLGVVIAATFALIIASFCFYFRMDEGFDALLSAIVTSDGLKTGLNYIIWRPALSVVAFTVIFFLSLLGVAALIRVCAIFVRNRIFFNDAYTIAVWGALPVLLL
;
A
#
# COMPACT_ATOMS: atom_id res chain seq x y z
N VAL A 1 -24.16 13.04 10.05
CA VAL A 1 -24.50 14.11 9.09
C VAL A 1 -23.47 14.11 7.98
N ARG A 2 -23.87 14.22 6.71
CA ARG A 2 -23.00 14.44 5.54
C ARG A 2 -23.33 15.78 4.91
N PHE A 3 -22.36 16.42 4.24
CA PHE A 3 -22.62 17.65 3.52
C PHE A 3 -22.00 17.69 2.12
N GLN A 4 -22.60 18.50 1.24
CA GLN A 4 -22.12 18.80 -0.11
C GLN A 4 -22.24 20.30 -0.38
N THR A 5 -21.34 20.82 -1.21
CA THR A 5 -21.31 22.24 -1.59
C THR A 5 -21.17 22.42 -3.09
N THR A 6 -21.96 23.33 -3.67
CA THR A 6 -21.78 23.83 -5.04
C THR A 6 -21.07 25.18 -5.02
N VAL A 7 -20.15 25.43 -5.96
CA VAL A 7 -19.31 26.64 -5.98
C VAL A 7 -19.71 27.56 -7.13
N GLY A 8 -20.07 28.81 -6.80
CA GLY A 8 -20.48 29.88 -7.71
C GLY A 8 -20.72 31.21 -6.95
N ALA A 9 -21.32 32.22 -7.58
CA ALA A 9 -21.70 33.48 -6.91
C ALA A 9 -22.73 33.26 -5.77
N SER A 10 -23.51 32.19 -5.88
CA SER A 10 -24.30 31.58 -4.82
C SER A 10 -23.84 30.13 -4.63
N ALA A 11 -23.86 29.66 -3.39
CA ALA A 11 -23.59 28.28 -3.02
C ALA A 11 -24.75 27.71 -2.20
N GLU A 12 -24.89 26.40 -2.21
CA GLU A 12 -25.84 25.68 -1.37
C GLU A 12 -25.07 24.64 -0.57
N ALA A 13 -25.23 24.65 0.76
CA ALA A 13 -24.78 23.56 1.62
C ALA A 13 -25.96 22.62 1.86
N ARG A 14 -25.88 21.40 1.32
CA ARG A 14 -26.89 20.36 1.57
C ARG A 14 -26.43 19.46 2.69
N PHE A 15 -27.26 19.26 3.71
CA PHE A 15 -27.00 18.40 4.85
C PHE A 15 -27.90 17.17 4.80
N SER A 16 -27.32 15.99 4.67
CA SER A 16 -28.01 14.71 4.80
C SER A 16 -27.85 14.18 6.23
N ILE A 17 -28.97 14.09 6.94
CA ILE A 17 -29.00 13.87 8.38
C ILE A 17 -29.85 12.64 8.68
N ARG A 18 -29.28 11.71 9.45
CA ARG A 18 -29.98 10.53 9.95
C ARG A 18 -30.36 10.78 11.40
N VAL A 19 -31.64 10.80 11.70
CA VAL A 19 -32.16 10.90 13.08
C VAL A 19 -32.73 9.55 13.47
N THR A 20 -32.25 8.99 14.56
CA THR A 20 -32.76 7.73 15.10
C THR A 20 -33.41 7.99 16.46
N SER A 21 -34.68 7.65 16.58
CA SER A 21 -35.41 7.73 17.85
C SER A 21 -35.17 6.47 18.69
N GLY A 22 -35.09 6.64 20.01
CA GLY A 22 -35.10 5.54 20.98
C GLY A 22 -36.52 5.05 21.32
N SER A 23 -36.68 4.39 22.47
CA SER A 23 -38.00 4.16 23.07
C SER A 23 -38.59 5.47 23.58
N ILE A 24 -39.80 5.79 23.15
CA ILE A 24 -40.52 7.01 23.52
C ILE A 24 -41.53 6.65 24.62
N LYS A 25 -41.24 6.96 25.91
CA LYS A 25 -42.17 6.76 27.04
C LYS A 25 -42.01 7.81 28.16
N GLY A 26 -42.94 8.78 28.23
CA GLY A 26 -43.38 9.56 29.41
C GLY A 26 -42.46 10.65 30.00
N VAL A 27 -42.81 11.95 29.88
CA VAL A 27 -42.37 13.10 30.74
C VAL A 27 -43.28 14.32 30.60
N THR A 28 -43.26 15.11 31.68
CA THR A 28 -44.04 16.30 31.97
C THR A 28 -43.13 17.53 32.18
N ALA A 29 -43.60 18.71 31.75
CA ALA A 29 -42.85 19.96 31.66
C ALA A 29 -42.41 20.60 33.00
N GLY A 30 -41.22 21.21 33.02
CA GLY A 30 -40.77 22.10 34.09
C GLY A 30 -39.75 23.14 33.61
N ILE A 31 -40.10 24.43 33.70
CA ILE A 31 -39.20 25.57 33.49
C ILE A 31 -38.38 25.78 34.77
N ALA A 32 -37.05 25.80 34.68
CA ALA A 32 -36.22 26.53 35.62
C ALA A 32 -34.88 26.95 34.99
N ALA A 33 -34.53 28.20 35.25
CA ALA A 33 -33.16 28.68 35.22
C ALA A 33 -32.49 28.18 36.51
N ASP A 34 -31.21 27.78 36.43
CA ASP A 34 -30.47 27.12 37.51
C ASP A 34 -31.00 25.73 37.85
N THR A 35 -30.79 24.72 37.01
CA THR A 35 -31.38 23.39 37.27
C THR A 35 -30.66 22.23 36.61
N ALA A 36 -30.64 21.12 37.35
CA ALA A 36 -30.24 19.77 37.00
C ALA A 36 -30.49 19.39 35.54
N GLY A 37 -29.67 18.49 35.00
CA GLY A 37 -29.93 17.82 33.73
C GLY A 37 -31.34 17.23 33.74
N ILE A 38 -32.22 17.81 32.94
CA ILE A 38 -33.63 17.43 32.89
C ILE A 38 -33.91 16.90 31.49
N ARG A 39 -34.21 15.61 31.46
CA ARG A 39 -34.55 14.82 30.28
C ARG A 39 -36.03 15.00 30.02
N ASP A 40 -36.37 15.64 28.91
CA ASP A 40 -37.73 15.68 28.41
C ASP A 40 -38.05 14.43 27.57
N THR A 41 -39.04 13.67 28.00
CA THR A 41 -39.61 12.52 27.30
C THR A 41 -40.91 12.88 26.60
N ILE A 42 -40.98 12.40 25.37
CA ILE A 42 -42.12 12.48 24.47
C ILE A 42 -43.13 11.37 24.87
N ASP A 43 -44.43 11.68 24.90
CA ASP A 43 -45.52 10.73 25.23
C ASP A 43 -46.41 10.48 24.01
N ALA A 44 -45.78 10.02 22.92
CA ALA A 44 -46.47 9.69 21.68
C ALA A 44 -45.72 8.60 20.94
N ASP A 45 -46.45 7.64 20.36
CA ASP A 45 -45.88 6.65 19.42
C ASP A 45 -45.21 7.33 18.21
N ARG A 46 -45.57 8.61 17.96
CA ARG A 46 -45.05 9.49 16.92
C ARG A 46 -44.89 10.92 17.43
N ALA A 47 -43.70 11.51 17.30
CA ALA A 47 -43.44 12.92 17.58
C ALA A 47 -43.26 13.74 16.31
N ASN A 48 -43.77 14.97 16.33
CA ASN A 48 -43.48 16.00 15.32
C ASN A 48 -42.36 16.89 15.83
N LEU A 49 -41.24 16.93 15.12
CA LEU A 49 -40.05 17.69 15.46
C LEU A 49 -39.72 18.67 14.35
N GLU A 50 -38.90 19.67 14.66
CA GLU A 50 -38.26 20.53 13.68
C GLU A 50 -36.76 20.28 13.71
N MET A 51 -36.17 20.03 12.55
CA MET A 51 -34.72 20.05 12.40
C MET A 51 -34.32 21.37 11.76
N SER A 52 -33.30 22.02 12.32
CA SER A 52 -32.72 23.23 11.73
C SER A 52 -31.21 23.14 11.64
N VAL A 53 -30.63 23.76 10.61
CA VAL A 53 -29.20 23.91 10.45
C VAL A 53 -28.89 25.40 10.41
N ILE A 54 -28.02 25.83 11.31
CA ILE A 54 -27.53 27.22 11.38
C ILE A 54 -26.07 27.18 10.97
N LEU A 55 -25.73 27.88 9.89
CA LEU A 55 -24.36 28.00 9.40
C LEU A 55 -23.78 29.34 9.83
N ARG A 56 -22.64 29.31 10.53
CA ARG A 56 -21.93 30.49 11.01
C ARG A 56 -20.62 30.69 10.28
N SER A 57 -20.32 31.95 10.00
CA SER A 57 -19.03 32.34 9.41
C SER A 57 -17.85 31.86 10.27
N PRO A 58 -16.67 31.63 9.66
CA PRO A 58 -15.44 31.43 10.41
C PRO A 58 -15.21 32.64 11.33
N SER A 59 -15.01 32.40 12.63
CA SER A 59 -14.54 33.43 13.55
C SER A 59 -13.04 33.24 13.79
N GLY A 60 -12.26 34.32 13.73
CA GLY A 60 -10.91 34.32 14.31
C GLY A 60 -9.71 34.54 13.38
N ILE A 61 -9.86 35.17 12.20
CA ILE A 61 -8.67 35.71 11.48
C ILE A 61 -8.84 37.20 11.18
N ASP A 62 -10.07 37.63 10.90
CA ASP A 62 -10.46 39.05 10.88
C ASP A 62 -11.49 39.25 11.99
N THR A 63 -11.44 40.36 12.71
CA THR A 63 -12.25 40.76 13.89
C THR A 63 -13.78 40.83 13.71
N ILE A 64 -14.36 39.99 12.85
CA ILE A 64 -15.80 39.86 12.60
C ILE A 64 -16.34 38.78 13.55
N PRO A 65 -17.33 39.09 14.41
CA PRO A 65 -18.03 38.08 15.19
C PRO A 65 -18.60 36.99 14.27
N ALA A 66 -18.61 35.74 14.72
CA ALA A 66 -19.32 34.68 14.00
C ALA A 66 -20.77 35.13 13.78
N SER A 67 -21.14 35.35 12.52
CA SER A 67 -22.48 35.75 12.12
C SER A 67 -23.17 34.58 11.44
N ASP A 68 -24.47 34.42 11.66
CA ASP A 68 -25.27 33.46 10.91
C ASP A 68 -25.24 33.88 9.42
N VAL A 69 -24.67 33.03 8.57
CA VAL A 69 -24.54 33.26 7.12
C VAL A 69 -25.61 32.53 6.31
N GLY A 70 -26.33 31.61 6.97
CA GLY A 70 -27.44 30.87 6.37
C GLY A 70 -28.15 30.01 7.40
N ARG A 71 -29.45 29.78 7.17
CA ARG A 71 -30.27 28.87 7.96
C ARG A 71 -31.19 28.07 7.05
N GLY A 72 -31.39 26.81 7.39
CA GLY A 72 -32.44 25.96 6.82
C GLY A 72 -33.19 25.24 7.93
N SER A 73 -34.46 24.94 7.74
CA SER A 73 -35.19 24.03 8.62
C SER A 73 -36.17 23.16 7.85
N VAL A 74 -36.46 22.00 8.42
CA VAL A 74 -37.44 21.04 7.90
C VAL A 74 -38.23 20.45 9.07
N PRO A 75 -39.57 20.54 9.06
CA PRO A 75 -40.38 19.79 10.00
C PRO A 75 -40.38 18.32 9.59
N PHE A 76 -40.37 17.41 10.57
CA PHE A 76 -40.48 15.98 10.32
C PHE A 76 -41.23 15.28 11.44
N ALA A 77 -41.74 14.08 11.15
CA ALA A 77 -42.31 13.23 12.16
C ALA A 77 -41.53 11.92 12.24
N ILE A 78 -41.34 11.41 13.46
CA ILE A 78 -40.65 10.14 13.69
C ILE A 78 -41.40 9.32 14.72
N GLU A 79 -41.57 8.03 14.43
CA GLU A 79 -42.11 7.07 15.39
C GLU A 79 -41.03 6.55 16.33
N SER A 80 -41.42 5.90 17.43
CA SER A 80 -40.45 5.29 18.35
C SER A 80 -39.63 4.18 17.68
N LYS A 81 -38.33 4.12 18.00
CA LYS A 81 -37.37 3.12 17.48
C LYS A 81 -37.30 3.12 15.94
N ARG A 82 -37.54 4.26 15.31
CA ARG A 82 -37.44 4.45 13.87
C ARG A 82 -36.30 5.39 13.53
N THR A 83 -35.95 5.38 12.25
CA THR A 83 -34.94 6.29 11.69
C THR A 83 -35.58 7.12 10.59
N ALA A 84 -35.37 8.42 10.62
CA ALA A 84 -35.72 9.35 9.56
C ALA A 84 -34.44 9.84 8.87
N ASN A 85 -34.46 9.87 7.53
CA ASN A 85 -33.41 10.49 6.73
C ASN A 85 -33.95 11.82 6.20
N LEU A 86 -33.27 12.91 6.54
CA LEU A 86 -33.68 14.27 6.24
C LEU A 86 -32.61 14.97 5.42
N THR A 87 -33.05 15.85 4.53
CA THR A 87 -32.17 16.73 3.76
C THR A 87 -32.54 18.18 4.07
N VAL A 88 -31.57 18.96 4.51
CA VAL A 88 -31.72 20.41 4.73
C VAL A 88 -30.76 21.15 3.81
N SER A 89 -31.29 22.04 2.99
CA SER A 89 -30.50 22.96 2.17
C SER A 89 -30.32 24.29 2.89
N VAL A 90 -29.10 24.81 2.91
CA VAL A 90 -28.75 26.12 3.44
C VAL A 90 -28.10 26.94 2.32
N PRO A 91 -28.79 27.94 1.74
CA PRO A 91 -28.19 28.82 0.75
C PRO A 91 -27.18 29.76 1.41
N VAL A 92 -26.06 30.01 0.73
CA VAL A 92 -24.99 30.90 1.18
C VAL A 92 -24.56 31.79 0.01
N THR A 93 -24.60 33.09 0.22
CA THR A 93 -24.17 34.07 -0.79
C THR A 93 -22.67 34.30 -0.69
N ASN A 94 -21.95 34.22 -1.81
CA ASN A 94 -20.52 34.51 -1.91
C ASN A 94 -19.65 33.85 -0.80
N PRO A 95 -19.66 32.51 -0.68
CA PRO A 95 -18.90 31.84 0.37
C PRO A 95 -17.39 32.02 0.17
N ARG A 96 -16.65 32.13 1.28
CA ARG A 96 -15.20 31.97 1.27
C ARG A 96 -14.89 30.49 1.04
N LEU A 97 -14.12 30.19 -0.01
CA LEU A 97 -13.83 28.81 -0.39
C LEU A 97 -12.72 28.21 0.48
N TRP A 98 -12.83 26.93 0.76
CA TRP A 98 -11.77 26.12 1.33
C TRP A 98 -10.80 25.71 0.23
N ALA A 99 -9.51 25.85 0.51
CA ALA A 99 -8.42 25.35 -0.31
C ALA A 99 -7.19 25.08 0.58
N PRO A 100 -6.20 24.29 0.11
CA PRO A 100 -4.98 24.06 0.88
C PRO A 100 -4.27 25.35 1.34
N GLY A 101 -4.26 26.40 0.53
CA GLY A 101 -3.67 27.69 0.91
C GLY A 101 -4.58 28.60 1.74
N SER A 102 -5.88 28.29 1.84
CA SER A 102 -6.89 29.08 2.56
C SER A 102 -7.95 28.12 3.14
N PRO A 103 -7.67 27.45 4.27
CA PRO A 103 -8.53 26.42 4.85
C PRO A 103 -9.75 27.02 5.57
N THR A 104 -10.60 27.73 4.83
CA THR A 104 -11.75 28.41 5.42
C THR A 104 -12.83 27.42 5.86
N LEU A 105 -13.17 27.41 7.16
CA LEU A 105 -14.15 26.52 7.75
C LEU A 105 -15.27 27.29 8.47
N TYR A 106 -16.50 27.04 8.04
CA TYR A 106 -17.73 27.46 8.69
C TYR A 106 -18.11 26.48 9.81
N THR A 107 -18.96 26.94 10.73
CA THR A 107 -19.52 26.09 11.78
C THR A 107 -21.01 25.85 11.49
N ALA A 108 -21.39 24.60 11.23
CA ALA A 108 -22.78 24.20 11.07
C ALA A 108 -23.29 23.61 12.39
N THR A 109 -24.29 24.25 12.98
CA THR A 109 -25.00 23.75 14.17
C THR A 109 -26.32 23.12 13.71
N VAL A 110 -26.41 21.80 13.82
CA VAL A 110 -27.61 21.02 13.52
C VAL A 110 -28.38 20.83 14.81
N GLN A 111 -29.61 21.35 14.87
CA GLN A 111 -30.47 21.27 16.05
C GLN A 111 -31.75 20.51 15.73
N VAL A 112 -32.14 19.61 16.63
CA VAL A 112 -33.46 18.98 16.63
C VAL A 112 -34.27 19.57 17.76
N ARG A 113 -35.47 20.06 17.46
CA ARG A 113 -36.37 20.70 18.41
C ARG A 113 -37.73 20.00 18.47
N TYR A 114 -38.31 19.93 19.65
CA TYR A 114 -39.68 19.46 19.89
C TYR A 114 -40.46 20.56 20.60
N ASN A 115 -41.58 21.01 20.01
CA ASN A 115 -42.37 22.13 20.52
C ASN A 115 -41.52 23.38 20.87
N GLY A 116 -40.50 23.68 20.06
CA GLY A 116 -39.57 24.79 20.26
C GLY A 116 -38.41 24.53 21.23
N ALA A 117 -38.49 23.51 22.08
CA ALA A 117 -37.41 23.11 22.99
C ALA A 117 -36.31 22.33 22.24
N LEU A 118 -35.04 22.58 22.57
CA LEU A 118 -33.89 21.86 22.00
C LEU A 118 -33.82 20.45 22.60
N VAL A 119 -33.78 19.44 21.72
CA VAL A 119 -33.74 18.02 22.10
C VAL A 119 -32.35 17.43 21.85
N ASP A 120 -31.73 17.78 20.73
CA ASP A 120 -30.40 17.30 20.36
C ASP A 120 -29.67 18.35 19.52
N GLU A 121 -28.34 18.34 19.59
CA GLU A 121 -27.47 19.25 18.84
C GLU A 121 -26.19 18.54 18.38
N GLN A 122 -25.80 18.79 17.12
CA GLN A 122 -24.52 18.39 16.58
C GLN A 122 -23.83 19.56 15.89
N VAL A 123 -22.53 19.74 16.17
CA VAL A 123 -21.70 20.77 15.55
C VAL A 123 -20.74 20.14 14.54
N LEU A 124 -20.64 20.72 13.36
CA LEU A 124 -19.80 20.26 12.25
C LEU A 124 -18.98 21.41 11.67
N ARG A 125 -17.80 21.08 11.16
CA ARG A 125 -17.00 22.00 10.35
C ARG A 125 -17.32 21.80 8.87
N VAL A 126 -17.56 22.88 8.15
CA VAL A 126 -17.97 22.86 6.74
C VAL A 126 -17.12 23.84 5.95
N GLY A 127 -16.46 23.37 4.88
CA GLY A 127 -15.82 24.25 3.91
C GLY A 127 -16.45 24.11 2.52
N PHE A 128 -16.53 25.22 1.80
CA PHE A 128 -17.05 25.26 0.44
C PHE A 128 -15.91 25.03 -0.54
N ARG A 129 -15.95 23.92 -1.29
CA ARG A 129 -14.93 23.62 -2.29
C ARG A 129 -15.48 22.71 -3.38
N SER A 130 -14.83 22.69 -4.54
CA SER A 130 -15.11 21.74 -5.61
C SER A 130 -13.82 21.10 -6.11
N LEU A 131 -13.76 19.77 -6.17
CA LEU A 131 -12.68 19.04 -6.83
C LEU A 131 -13.27 18.34 -8.05
N ALA A 132 -12.65 18.50 -9.22
CA ALA A 132 -13.12 17.88 -10.45
C ALA A 132 -11.97 17.44 -11.34
N ALA A 133 -12.22 16.45 -12.18
CA ALA A 133 -11.36 16.13 -13.32
C ALA A 133 -11.87 16.87 -14.56
N ARG A 134 -10.99 17.63 -15.22
CA ARG A 134 -11.30 18.33 -16.48
C ARG A 134 -10.22 18.02 -17.51
N GLY A 135 -10.56 17.17 -18.47
CA GLY A 135 -9.57 16.65 -19.43
C GLY A 135 -8.45 15.92 -18.70
N SER A 136 -7.19 16.33 -18.93
CA SER A 136 -6.01 15.76 -18.28
C SER A 136 -5.63 16.41 -16.94
N GLN A 137 -6.44 17.36 -16.43
CA GLN A 137 -6.13 18.12 -15.22
C GLN A 137 -7.09 17.80 -14.09
N VAL A 138 -6.58 17.87 -12.86
CA VAL A 138 -7.40 18.01 -11.66
C VAL A 138 -7.58 19.49 -11.39
N THR A 139 -8.80 19.92 -11.11
CA THR A 139 -9.11 21.30 -10.73
C THR A 139 -9.70 21.37 -9.33
N LEU A 140 -9.24 22.32 -8.53
CA LEU A 140 -9.81 22.70 -7.25
C LEU A 140 -10.40 24.09 -7.37
N ASN A 141 -11.68 24.26 -7.05
CA ASN A 141 -12.40 25.52 -7.15
C ASN A 141 -12.32 26.14 -8.57
N ASN A 142 -12.37 25.27 -9.59
CA ASN A 142 -12.21 25.57 -11.02
C ASN A 142 -10.79 25.93 -11.49
N GLU A 143 -9.81 26.00 -10.60
CA GLU A 143 -8.41 26.27 -10.95
C GLU A 143 -7.59 24.97 -11.03
N PRO A 144 -6.70 24.80 -12.03
CA PRO A 144 -5.82 23.64 -12.09
C PRO A 144 -4.96 23.49 -10.83
N ILE A 145 -4.87 22.28 -10.30
CA ILE A 145 -4.03 21.94 -9.16
C ILE A 145 -3.18 20.72 -9.48
N GLN A 146 -1.87 20.83 -9.25
CA GLN A 146 -0.97 19.69 -9.28
C GLN A 146 -1.04 18.95 -7.94
N ILE A 147 -1.20 17.64 -7.96
CA ILE A 147 -1.23 16.80 -6.77
C ILE A 147 0.20 16.66 -6.22
N LYS A 148 0.41 17.20 -5.02
CA LYS A 148 1.65 17.13 -4.23
C LYS A 148 1.34 16.35 -2.97
N GLY A 149 1.28 15.03 -3.13
CA GLY A 149 0.78 14.12 -2.11
C GLY A 149 1.88 13.45 -1.30
N ILE A 150 1.55 13.12 -0.04
CA ILE A 150 2.33 12.23 0.82
C ILE A 150 1.36 11.19 1.40
N ALA A 151 1.72 9.92 1.34
CA ALA A 151 0.94 8.85 1.96
C ALA A 151 1.23 8.76 3.46
N TYR A 152 0.21 8.49 4.25
CA TYR A 152 0.32 8.40 5.71
C TYR A 152 -0.05 7.00 6.19
N VAL A 153 0.90 6.35 6.87
CA VAL A 153 0.71 5.06 7.54
C VAL A 153 0.68 5.30 9.04
N GLU A 154 -0.37 4.82 9.70
CA GLU A 154 -0.52 4.90 11.16
C GLU A 154 0.41 3.88 11.83
N ASP A 155 1.69 4.24 11.99
CA ASP A 155 2.67 3.51 12.80
C ASP A 155 3.64 4.48 13.51
N VAL A 156 3.92 4.20 14.78
CA VAL A 156 5.00 4.83 15.54
C VAL A 156 5.56 3.85 16.57
N HIS A 157 6.86 3.87 16.82
CA HIS A 157 7.44 3.13 17.94
C HIS A 157 7.19 3.88 19.27
N PRO A 158 6.90 3.20 20.39
CA PRO A 158 6.58 1.77 20.53
C PRO A 158 5.08 1.46 20.38
N HIS A 159 4.23 2.44 20.02
CA HIS A 159 2.77 2.34 20.11
C HIS A 159 2.07 1.66 18.92
N GLY A 160 2.80 1.33 17.85
CA GLY A 160 2.21 0.84 16.60
C GLY A 160 1.20 1.85 16.04
N ALA A 161 0.01 1.37 15.66
CA ALA A 161 -1.10 2.19 15.18
C ALA A 161 -1.81 3.03 16.25
N SER A 162 -1.42 2.95 17.53
CA SER A 162 -2.03 3.74 18.62
C SER A 162 -1.32 5.09 18.81
N LEU A 163 -1.36 5.96 17.80
CA LEU A 163 -0.62 7.23 17.85
C LEU A 163 -1.23 8.23 18.86
N PRO A 164 -0.40 8.95 19.65
CA PRO A 164 -0.87 10.08 20.45
C PRO A 164 -1.37 11.23 19.56
N TYR A 165 -2.43 11.94 19.98
CA TYR A 165 -2.96 13.11 19.24
C TYR A 165 -1.92 14.21 19.02
N THR A 166 -1.03 14.43 19.98
CA THR A 166 0.05 15.40 19.83
C THR A 166 0.99 15.04 18.67
N LEU A 167 1.21 13.74 18.44
CA LEU A 167 2.04 13.27 17.35
C LEU A 167 1.29 13.34 16.02
N MET A 168 0.03 12.90 15.97
CA MET A 168 -0.82 13.07 14.77
C MET A 168 -0.82 14.53 14.29
N ARG A 169 -0.96 15.49 15.21
CA ARG A 169 -0.89 16.92 14.89
C ARG A 169 0.46 17.34 14.32
N LYS A 170 1.56 16.92 14.96
CA LYS A 170 2.92 17.21 14.48
C LYS A 170 3.18 16.62 13.10
N ASP A 171 2.71 15.40 12.86
CA ASP A 171 2.94 14.70 11.59
C ASP A 171 2.18 15.39 10.44
N ILE A 172 0.90 15.71 10.62
CA ILE A 172 0.13 16.45 9.60
C ILE A 172 0.69 17.86 9.37
N MET A 173 1.16 18.55 10.43
CA MET A 173 1.87 19.82 10.27
C MET A 173 3.16 19.65 9.47
N ALA A 174 3.97 18.63 9.77
CA ALA A 174 5.21 18.38 9.05
C ALA A 174 4.96 18.11 7.57
N ILE A 175 3.90 17.39 7.22
CA ILE A 175 3.45 17.21 5.83
C ILE A 175 3.12 18.57 5.19
N LYS A 176 2.34 19.40 5.88
CA LYS A 176 1.98 20.75 5.40
C LYS A 176 3.20 21.64 5.18
N ASP A 177 4.15 21.61 6.11
CA ASP A 177 5.38 22.41 6.09
C ASP A 177 6.37 21.96 5.00
N ARG A 178 6.17 20.78 4.40
CA ARG A 178 6.88 20.35 3.18
C ARG A 178 6.16 20.78 1.90
N GLY A 179 5.12 21.61 1.98
CA GLY A 179 4.40 22.12 0.82
C GLY A 179 3.47 21.10 0.16
N ALA A 180 3.22 19.97 0.81
CA ALA A 180 2.19 19.03 0.35
C ALA A 180 0.81 19.70 0.39
N ASN A 181 -0.03 19.34 -0.57
CA ASN A 181 -1.43 19.77 -0.62
C ASN A 181 -2.40 18.60 -0.41
N LEU A 182 -1.89 17.38 -0.28
CA LEU A 182 -2.67 16.17 -0.17
C LEU A 182 -2.01 15.14 0.76
N VAL A 183 -2.84 14.50 1.58
CA VAL A 183 -2.52 13.29 2.35
C VAL A 183 -3.33 12.12 1.78
N ARG A 184 -2.66 11.03 1.44
CA ARG A 184 -3.32 9.77 1.05
C ARG A 184 -3.36 8.84 2.26
N PHE A 185 -4.55 8.48 2.69
CA PHE A 185 -4.78 7.44 3.69
C PHE A 185 -5.23 6.18 2.96
N ALA A 186 -4.27 5.27 2.74
CA ALA A 186 -4.55 4.00 2.08
C ALA A 186 -5.27 3.04 3.03
N ASP A 187 -5.94 2.05 2.45
CA ASP A 187 -6.52 0.88 3.14
C ASP A 187 -7.59 1.16 4.22
N GLY A 188 -8.16 2.36 4.25
CA GLY A 188 -9.35 2.61 5.05
C GLY A 188 -9.60 4.06 5.38
N VAL A 189 -10.50 4.24 6.35
CA VAL A 189 -10.74 5.52 7.01
C VAL A 189 -9.70 5.66 8.11
N PRO A 190 -8.87 6.71 8.11
CA PRO A 190 -7.89 6.93 9.16
C PRO A 190 -8.57 7.36 10.46
N HIS A 191 -7.81 7.49 11.54
CA HIS A 191 -8.33 8.09 12.77
C HIS A 191 -9.03 9.45 12.49
N PRO A 192 -10.28 9.68 12.96
CA PRO A 192 -11.06 10.89 12.72
C PRO A 192 -10.31 12.22 12.93
N TYR A 193 -9.47 12.27 13.96
CA TYR A 193 -8.66 13.44 14.28
C TYR A 193 -7.67 13.82 13.15
N LEU A 194 -7.13 12.85 12.39
CA LEU A 194 -6.26 13.14 11.25
C LEU A 194 -7.02 13.91 10.15
N LEU A 195 -8.28 13.55 9.88
CA LEU A 195 -9.12 14.25 8.91
C LEU A 195 -9.53 15.65 9.41
N GLN A 196 -9.75 15.81 10.72
CA GLN A 196 -9.97 17.14 11.33
C GLN A 196 -8.74 18.03 11.16
N LEU A 197 -7.54 17.49 11.37
CA LEU A 197 -6.28 18.21 11.15
C LEU A 197 -6.09 18.57 9.67
N CYS A 198 -6.48 17.70 8.73
CA CYS A 198 -6.47 18.02 7.31
C CYS A 198 -7.45 19.16 6.95
N ASP A 199 -8.65 19.17 7.54
CA ASP A 199 -9.62 20.28 7.41
C ASP A 199 -8.99 21.60 7.88
N GLU A 200 -8.37 21.60 9.07
CA GLU A 200 -7.81 22.77 9.74
C GLU A 200 -6.54 23.31 9.09
N PHE A 201 -5.60 22.43 8.70
CA PHE A 201 -4.32 22.84 8.11
C PHE A 201 -4.36 23.05 6.59
N GLY A 202 -5.49 22.74 5.95
CA GLY A 202 -5.62 22.87 4.51
C GLY A 202 -4.78 21.82 3.78
N LEU A 203 -5.18 20.56 3.94
CA LEU A 203 -4.67 19.43 3.17
C LEU A 203 -5.86 18.67 2.62
N MET A 204 -5.85 18.36 1.33
CA MET A 204 -6.80 17.40 0.77
C MET A 204 -6.51 16.02 1.37
N ALA A 205 -7.55 15.26 1.67
CA ALA A 205 -7.45 13.89 2.11
C ALA A 205 -8.07 13.01 1.02
N TRP A 206 -7.30 12.04 0.55
CA TRP A 206 -7.80 10.94 -0.27
C TRP A 206 -7.83 9.69 0.60
N ILE A 207 -8.99 9.05 0.66
CA ILE A 207 -9.21 7.87 1.50
C ILE A 207 -9.68 6.71 0.63
N GLU A 208 -9.27 5.50 0.98
CA GLU A 208 -9.45 4.34 0.12
C GLU A 208 -10.20 3.20 0.80
N ALA A 209 -10.97 2.46 0.01
CA ALA A 209 -11.40 1.14 0.43
C ALA A 209 -10.21 0.16 0.32
N PRO A 210 -9.92 -0.67 1.34
CA PRO A 210 -8.90 -1.71 1.33
C PRO A 210 -9.27 -2.85 0.39
N ILE A 211 -9.11 -2.59 -0.91
CA ILE A 211 -9.25 -3.56 -1.98
C ILE A 211 -7.84 -3.88 -2.45
N GLY A 212 -7.18 -4.81 -1.75
CA GLY A 212 -5.77 -5.14 -1.92
C GLY A 212 -5.50 -6.18 -3.00
N SER A 213 -5.09 -5.72 -4.20
CA SER A 213 -4.68 -6.49 -5.39
C SER A 213 -5.33 -7.87 -5.52
N PRO A 214 -6.67 -7.98 -5.49
CA PRO A 214 -7.32 -9.27 -5.55
C PRO A 214 -7.00 -9.97 -6.88
N PRO A 215 -6.71 -11.28 -6.88
CA PRO A 215 -6.65 -12.03 -8.13
C PRO A 215 -7.96 -11.91 -8.88
N ALA A 216 -7.90 -11.93 -10.22
CA ALA A 216 -9.06 -11.69 -11.08
C ALA A 216 -10.25 -12.64 -10.81
N SER A 217 -9.97 -13.84 -10.28
CA SER A 217 -10.97 -14.83 -9.88
C SER A 217 -11.85 -14.38 -8.71
N LEU A 218 -11.33 -13.59 -7.77
CA LEU A 218 -12.11 -13.10 -6.62
C LEU A 218 -13.17 -12.06 -7.03
N PHE A 219 -13.02 -11.40 -8.17
CA PHE A 219 -14.05 -10.48 -8.67
C PHE A 219 -15.35 -11.17 -9.11
N ASN A 220 -15.37 -12.51 -9.18
CA ASN A 220 -16.58 -13.29 -9.42
C ASN A 220 -17.19 -13.84 -8.13
N ASP A 221 -16.54 -13.66 -6.98
CA ASP A 221 -17.02 -14.16 -5.69
C ASP A 221 -18.00 -13.14 -5.07
N GLU A 222 -19.26 -13.55 -4.93
CA GLU A 222 -20.33 -12.68 -4.40
C GLU A 222 -20.08 -12.23 -2.96
N ASP A 223 -19.48 -13.09 -2.13
CA ASP A 223 -19.16 -12.77 -0.74
C ASP A 223 -18.02 -11.76 -0.66
N TYR A 224 -17.03 -11.88 -1.53
CA TYR A 224 -15.97 -10.88 -1.68
C TYR A 224 -16.54 -9.54 -2.13
N LEU A 225 -17.36 -9.52 -3.19
CA LEU A 225 -17.97 -8.29 -3.68
C LEU A 225 -18.86 -7.63 -2.61
N ARG A 226 -19.65 -8.40 -1.88
CA ARG A 226 -20.46 -7.91 -0.75
C ARG A 226 -19.61 -7.21 0.30
N ARG A 227 -18.52 -7.85 0.76
CA ARG A 227 -17.58 -7.26 1.73
C ARG A 227 -16.90 -6.00 1.19
N ALA A 228 -16.50 -5.99 -0.08
CA ALA A 228 -15.88 -4.84 -0.72
C ALA A 228 -16.86 -3.65 -0.81
N THR A 229 -18.10 -3.90 -1.24
CA THR A 229 -19.21 -2.93 -1.28
C THR A 229 -19.49 -2.35 0.11
N ASP A 230 -19.56 -3.19 1.15
CA ASP A 230 -19.78 -2.74 2.52
C ASP A 230 -18.64 -1.84 3.01
N ARG A 231 -17.40 -2.16 2.65
CA ARG A 231 -16.24 -1.36 3.02
C ARG A 231 -16.18 -0.03 2.27
N ILE A 232 -16.52 0.01 0.98
CA ILE A 232 -16.64 1.27 0.22
C ILE A 232 -17.71 2.16 0.84
N ARG A 233 -18.88 1.60 1.18
CA ARG A 233 -19.96 2.33 1.84
C ARG A 233 -19.48 2.94 3.16
N PHE A 234 -18.80 2.15 3.99
CA PHE A 234 -18.21 2.64 5.24
C PHE A 234 -17.24 3.81 5.02
N VAL A 235 -16.34 3.71 4.03
CA VAL A 235 -15.38 4.77 3.70
C VAL A 235 -16.08 6.08 3.32
N ILE A 236 -17.13 6.00 2.49
CA ILE A 236 -17.89 7.18 2.05
C ILE A 236 -18.72 7.77 3.20
N GLU A 237 -19.40 6.94 3.98
CA GLU A 237 -20.23 7.40 5.09
C GLU A 237 -19.42 8.04 6.21
N GLU A 238 -18.25 7.49 6.54
CA GLU A 238 -17.36 8.03 7.56
C GLU A 238 -16.56 9.23 7.05
N GLY A 239 -16.04 9.18 5.82
CA GLY A 239 -15.24 10.24 5.22
C GLY A 239 -16.03 11.47 4.76
N GLY A 240 -17.26 11.27 4.26
CA GLY A 240 -18.05 12.33 3.62
C GLY A 240 -18.49 13.49 4.52
N ARG A 241 -18.23 13.38 5.83
CA ARG A 241 -18.46 14.45 6.82
C ARG A 241 -17.32 15.47 6.89
N TYR A 242 -16.16 15.19 6.30
CA TYR A 242 -14.98 16.05 6.35
C TYR A 242 -14.83 16.87 5.07
N THR A 243 -14.35 18.11 5.23
CA THR A 243 -14.16 19.05 4.11
C THR A 243 -13.00 18.62 3.22
N SER A 244 -11.90 18.24 3.88
CA SER A 244 -10.63 17.80 3.31
C SER A 244 -10.77 16.52 2.50
N VAL A 245 -11.69 15.62 2.86
CA VAL A 245 -11.93 14.41 2.07
C VAL A 245 -12.46 14.82 0.70
N THR A 246 -11.60 14.79 -0.31
CA THR A 246 -11.90 15.33 -1.64
C THR A 246 -12.16 14.29 -2.70
N ALA A 247 -11.68 13.06 -2.52
CA ALA A 247 -11.88 11.95 -3.44
C ALA A 247 -11.86 10.62 -2.68
N TYR A 248 -12.52 9.61 -3.23
CA TYR A 248 -12.52 8.24 -2.72
C TYR A 248 -11.85 7.32 -3.72
N GLY A 249 -11.12 6.31 -3.25
CA GLY A 249 -10.50 5.37 -4.16
C GLY A 249 -10.39 3.94 -3.69
N LEU A 250 -9.73 3.14 -4.51
CA LEU A 250 -9.38 1.74 -4.23
C LEU A 250 -7.89 1.64 -3.94
N SER A 251 -7.52 0.90 -2.89
CA SER A 251 -6.14 0.94 -2.40
C SER A 251 -5.11 0.30 -3.32
N ALA A 252 -5.51 -0.69 -4.11
CA ALA A 252 -4.62 -1.36 -5.03
C ALA A 252 -5.04 -1.27 -6.51
N PRO A 253 -4.10 -1.49 -7.43
CA PRO A 253 -4.40 -1.50 -8.85
C PRO A 253 -5.37 -2.60 -9.25
N VAL A 254 -6.31 -2.24 -10.11
CA VAL A 254 -7.23 -3.18 -10.76
C VAL A 254 -6.54 -3.82 -11.98
N PRO A 255 -6.72 -5.14 -12.23
CA PRO A 255 -6.25 -5.76 -13.45
C PRO A 255 -7.04 -5.25 -14.67
N GLY A 256 -6.50 -4.26 -15.37
CA GLY A 256 -7.25 -3.47 -16.36
C GLY A 256 -7.67 -4.22 -17.63
N GLY A 257 -7.06 -5.38 -17.90
CA GLY A 257 -7.41 -6.28 -19.01
C GLY A 257 -8.46 -7.34 -18.67
N SER A 258 -9.01 -7.35 -17.46
CA SER A 258 -9.94 -8.39 -16.99
C SER A 258 -11.40 -7.93 -17.05
N GLU A 259 -12.25 -8.67 -17.75
CA GLU A 259 -13.70 -8.42 -17.81
C GLU A 259 -14.39 -8.58 -16.43
N SER A 260 -13.95 -9.53 -15.60
CA SER A 260 -14.49 -9.68 -14.24
C SER A 260 -14.15 -8.47 -13.38
N ALA A 261 -12.91 -7.98 -13.47
CA ALA A 261 -12.49 -6.77 -12.77
C ALA A 261 -13.28 -5.53 -13.24
N LEU A 262 -13.53 -5.40 -14.56
CA LEU A 262 -14.36 -4.32 -15.11
C LEU A 262 -15.79 -4.36 -14.56
N GLY A 263 -16.42 -5.54 -14.51
CA GLY A 263 -17.76 -5.72 -13.95
C GLY A 263 -17.84 -5.32 -12.47
N ALA A 264 -16.86 -5.75 -11.68
CA ALA A 264 -16.78 -5.40 -10.26
C ALA A 264 -16.59 -3.89 -10.04
N VAL A 265 -15.64 -3.27 -10.74
CA VAL A 265 -15.40 -1.82 -10.63
C VAL A 265 -16.60 -1.01 -11.10
N ARG A 266 -17.35 -1.48 -12.10
CA ARG A 266 -18.61 -0.84 -12.53
C ARG A 266 -19.64 -0.82 -11.40
N GLY A 267 -19.81 -1.93 -10.69
CA GLY A 267 -20.68 -2.01 -9.51
C GLY A 267 -20.22 -1.10 -8.37
N MET A 268 -18.90 -1.06 -8.12
CA MET A 268 -18.30 -0.16 -7.12
C MET A 268 -18.52 1.30 -7.47
N ARG A 269 -18.30 1.69 -8.73
CA ARG A 269 -18.56 3.05 -9.23
C ARG A 269 -20.02 3.46 -9.05
N ALA A 270 -20.96 2.59 -9.44
CA ALA A 270 -22.39 2.84 -9.27
C ALA A 270 -22.77 3.02 -7.78
N LEU A 271 -22.14 2.27 -6.87
CA LEU A 271 -22.32 2.49 -5.43
C LEU A 271 -21.80 3.88 -5.02
N VAL A 272 -20.59 4.27 -5.45
CA VAL A 272 -20.04 5.59 -5.12
C VAL A 272 -20.98 6.70 -5.59
N ASP A 273 -21.42 6.66 -6.85
CA ASP A 273 -22.35 7.64 -7.43
C ASP A 273 -23.69 7.70 -6.68
N SER A 274 -24.14 6.59 -6.09
CA SER A 274 -25.38 6.56 -5.30
C SER A 274 -25.24 7.20 -3.90
N LEU A 275 -24.00 7.39 -3.42
CA LEU A 275 -23.72 7.81 -2.04
C LEU A 275 -23.10 9.21 -1.94
N ASP A 276 -22.29 9.63 -2.93
CA ASP A 276 -21.52 10.88 -2.90
C ASP A 276 -21.07 11.29 -4.31
N ASP A 277 -20.94 12.59 -4.55
CA ASP A 277 -20.56 13.17 -5.85
C ASP A 277 -19.05 13.52 -5.93
N ARG A 278 -18.28 13.24 -4.87
CA ARG A 278 -16.83 13.43 -4.88
C ARG A 278 -16.17 12.50 -5.91
N PRO A 279 -15.09 12.93 -6.59
CA PRO A 279 -14.37 12.11 -7.55
C PRO A 279 -13.99 10.72 -7.04
N PHE A 280 -14.18 9.72 -7.90
CA PHE A 280 -13.73 8.35 -7.70
C PHE A 280 -12.43 8.09 -8.46
N TYR A 281 -11.40 7.59 -7.78
CA TYR A 281 -10.09 7.30 -8.37
C TYR A 281 -9.63 5.87 -8.06
N PHE A 282 -8.83 5.29 -8.96
CA PHE A 282 -8.18 4.00 -8.70
C PHE A 282 -7.00 3.80 -9.64
N GLY A 283 -6.07 2.93 -9.25
CA GLY A 283 -4.98 2.49 -10.12
C GLY A 283 -5.41 1.35 -11.04
N ALA A 284 -4.80 1.23 -12.21
CA ALA A 284 -4.95 0.05 -13.05
C ALA A 284 -3.60 -0.38 -13.66
N SER A 285 -3.44 -1.68 -13.89
CA SER A 285 -2.24 -2.22 -14.56
C SER A 285 -2.13 -1.82 -16.04
N SER A 286 -3.26 -1.48 -16.67
CA SER A 286 -3.35 -0.88 -17.99
C SER A 286 -4.68 -0.14 -18.09
N TRP A 287 -4.68 0.96 -18.83
CA TRP A 287 -5.85 1.73 -19.20
C TRP A 287 -6.25 1.49 -20.66
N ALA A 288 -5.80 0.43 -21.32
CA ALA A 288 -6.14 0.13 -22.72
C ALA A 288 -7.66 -0.03 -22.95
N ASN A 289 -8.42 -0.50 -21.96
CA ASN A 289 -9.88 -0.68 -22.07
C ASN A 289 -10.64 0.67 -21.92
N PRO A 290 -11.36 1.15 -22.94
CA PRO A 290 -12.10 2.42 -22.88
C PRO A 290 -13.23 2.43 -21.85
N GLU A 291 -13.87 1.29 -21.59
CA GLU A 291 -14.95 1.20 -20.60
C GLU A 291 -14.42 1.38 -19.18
N LEU A 292 -13.24 0.85 -18.88
CA LEU A 292 -12.58 1.06 -17.57
C LEU A 292 -12.25 2.53 -17.34
N ARG A 293 -11.74 3.23 -18.36
CA ARG A 293 -11.41 4.68 -18.29
C ARG A 293 -12.59 5.53 -17.88
N LYS A 294 -13.81 5.16 -18.29
CA LYS A 294 -15.04 5.90 -17.96
C LYS A 294 -15.40 5.80 -16.48
N LEU A 295 -14.98 4.73 -15.79
CA LEU A 295 -15.32 4.49 -14.39
C LEU A 295 -14.47 5.33 -13.43
N ALA A 296 -13.24 5.72 -13.83
CA ALA A 296 -12.38 6.58 -13.04
C ALA A 296 -12.60 8.06 -13.40
N ASP A 297 -12.80 8.92 -12.40
CA ASP A 297 -12.69 10.37 -12.59
C ASP A 297 -11.23 10.78 -12.69
N ILE A 298 -10.38 10.19 -11.84
CA ILE A 298 -8.92 10.35 -11.83
C ILE A 298 -8.28 8.98 -12.02
N ALA A 299 -7.48 8.84 -13.08
CA ALA A 299 -6.77 7.61 -13.36
C ALA A 299 -5.49 7.55 -12.52
N GLY A 300 -5.21 6.37 -11.97
CA GLY A 300 -4.04 6.11 -11.15
C GLY A 300 -3.07 5.11 -11.76
N VAL A 301 -1.81 5.19 -11.31
CA VAL A 301 -0.83 4.11 -11.38
C VAL A 301 -0.10 4.05 -10.03
N ALA A 302 0.06 2.86 -9.46
CA ALA A 302 0.83 2.67 -8.24
C ALA A 302 2.15 2.00 -8.60
N THR A 303 3.27 2.61 -8.20
CA THR A 303 4.60 2.04 -8.36
C THR A 303 5.41 2.21 -7.09
N PHE A 304 6.52 1.47 -7.02
CA PHE A 304 7.47 1.58 -5.94
C PHE A 304 8.85 1.18 -6.47
N ASP A 305 9.87 1.95 -6.11
CA ASP A 305 11.29 1.75 -6.48
C ASP A 305 11.54 1.46 -7.97
N VAL A 306 10.76 2.08 -8.86
CA VAL A 306 10.90 1.92 -10.31
C VAL A 306 11.96 2.88 -10.82
N GLU A 307 12.95 2.35 -11.56
CA GLU A 307 14.00 3.13 -12.22
C GLU A 307 13.44 4.33 -13.03
N PRO A 308 14.07 5.52 -12.96
CA PRO A 308 13.54 6.75 -13.57
C PRO A 308 13.19 6.63 -15.06
N ASP A 309 14.04 5.99 -15.87
CA ASP A 309 13.79 5.85 -17.31
C ASP A 309 12.57 4.97 -17.59
N ARG A 310 12.41 3.87 -16.82
CA ARG A 310 11.25 2.99 -16.90
C ARG A 310 9.98 3.70 -16.42
N MET A 311 10.08 4.54 -15.40
CA MET A 311 8.97 5.39 -14.95
C MET A 311 8.53 6.34 -16.08
N ARG A 312 9.48 7.01 -16.74
CA ARG A 312 9.18 7.92 -17.86
C ARG A 312 8.46 7.21 -19.00
N GLU A 313 8.95 6.04 -19.43
CA GLU A 313 8.33 5.23 -20.47
C GLU A 313 6.91 4.81 -20.09
N MET A 314 6.73 4.31 -18.86
CA MET A 314 5.43 3.88 -18.35
C MET A 314 4.43 5.03 -18.31
N LEU A 315 4.78 6.19 -17.76
CA LEU A 315 3.87 7.35 -17.72
C LEU A 315 3.51 7.86 -19.11
N THR A 316 4.46 7.86 -20.05
CA THR A 316 4.22 8.25 -21.44
C THR A 316 3.23 7.30 -22.12
N THR A 317 3.40 5.99 -21.92
CA THR A 317 2.47 4.96 -22.41
C THR A 317 1.07 5.15 -21.82
N LEU A 318 0.95 5.30 -20.50
CA LEU A 318 -0.34 5.46 -19.84
C LEU A 318 -1.07 6.75 -20.24
N LYS A 319 -0.34 7.86 -20.41
CA LYS A 319 -0.91 9.12 -20.94
C LYS A 319 -1.47 8.94 -22.34
N THR A 320 -0.81 8.14 -23.16
CA THR A 320 -1.25 7.79 -24.52
C THR A 320 -2.49 6.91 -24.48
N GLU A 321 -2.52 5.87 -23.64
CA GLU A 321 -3.71 5.03 -23.42
C GLU A 321 -4.91 5.88 -22.99
N LEU A 322 -4.73 6.81 -22.06
CA LEU A 322 -5.79 7.71 -21.60
C LEU A 322 -6.21 8.77 -22.63
N ALA A 323 -5.52 8.86 -23.76
CA ALA A 323 -5.74 9.86 -24.82
C ALA A 323 -5.80 11.31 -24.27
N ASN A 324 -5.11 11.58 -23.15
CA ASN A 324 -5.18 12.85 -22.41
C ASN A 324 -6.59 13.29 -21.98
N THR A 325 -7.55 12.35 -21.88
CA THR A 325 -8.95 12.65 -21.51
C THR A 325 -9.22 12.58 -20.01
N LYS A 326 -8.29 12.02 -19.24
CA LYS A 326 -8.37 11.86 -17.78
C LYS A 326 -7.06 12.33 -17.15
N PRO A 327 -7.10 12.95 -15.95
CA PRO A 327 -5.89 13.20 -15.20
C PRO A 327 -5.27 11.88 -14.75
N LEU A 328 -3.96 11.76 -14.93
CA LEU A 328 -3.16 10.63 -14.44
C LEU A 328 -2.40 11.06 -13.19
N VAL A 329 -2.56 10.33 -12.08
CA VAL A 329 -1.83 10.56 -10.82
C VAL A 329 -1.04 9.31 -10.46
N VAL A 330 0.21 9.51 -10.05
CA VAL A 330 1.04 8.44 -9.50
C VAL A 330 0.65 8.24 -8.04
N LEU A 331 -0.15 7.21 -7.77
CA LEU A 331 -0.76 6.95 -6.46
C LEU A 331 0.25 6.54 -5.38
N SER A 332 1.40 6.03 -5.80
CA SER A 332 2.52 5.68 -4.94
C SER A 332 3.80 5.77 -5.77
N TYR A 333 4.84 6.36 -5.20
CA TYR A 333 6.24 6.21 -5.60
C TYR A 333 7.12 6.38 -4.36
N GLY A 334 8.23 5.67 -4.30
CA GLY A 334 9.11 5.68 -3.14
C GLY A 334 10.32 4.80 -3.39
N LYS A 335 11.25 4.79 -2.44
CA LYS A 335 12.50 4.02 -2.53
C LYS A 335 12.91 3.56 -1.14
N PHE A 336 13.30 2.29 -1.02
CA PHE A 336 13.83 1.78 0.24
C PHE A 336 15.24 2.30 0.50
N VAL A 337 15.58 2.50 1.77
CA VAL A 337 16.91 2.86 2.24
C VAL A 337 17.41 1.88 3.28
N GLN A 338 18.69 1.56 3.25
CA GLN A 338 19.34 0.86 4.34
C GLN A 338 19.70 1.88 5.43
N LEU A 339 19.29 1.63 6.67
CA LEU A 339 19.50 2.57 7.77
C LEU A 339 21.01 2.81 8.01
N GLY A 340 21.36 4.08 8.21
CA GLY A 340 22.75 4.51 8.43
C GLY A 340 23.63 4.49 7.18
N ASN A 341 23.11 4.13 6.01
CA ASN A 341 23.88 4.13 4.78
C ASN A 341 23.96 5.53 4.15
N HIS A 342 25.16 6.09 4.15
CA HIS A 342 25.52 7.38 3.56
C HIS A 342 26.50 7.25 2.38
N GLY A 343 26.38 6.18 1.59
CA GLY A 343 27.24 5.88 0.45
C GLY A 343 27.11 6.84 -0.76
N GLY A 344 26.33 7.92 -0.66
CA GLY A 344 26.00 8.81 -1.77
C GLY A 344 24.98 8.19 -2.74
N TYR A 345 24.45 8.99 -3.68
CA TYR A 345 23.36 8.54 -4.55
C TYR A 345 23.75 7.43 -5.55
N SER A 346 25.05 7.15 -5.72
CA SER A 346 25.54 6.00 -6.49
C SER A 346 25.31 4.66 -5.78
N ASP A 347 25.19 4.65 -4.45
CA ASP A 347 24.74 3.49 -3.69
C ASP A 347 23.20 3.41 -3.76
N PRO A 348 22.61 2.38 -4.40
CA PRO A 348 21.18 2.33 -4.66
C PRO A 348 20.31 2.23 -3.40
N VAL A 349 20.87 1.93 -2.22
CA VAL A 349 20.12 1.83 -0.97
C VAL A 349 20.57 2.86 0.08
N SER A 350 21.24 3.93 -0.32
CA SER A 350 21.61 5.04 0.58
C SER A 350 20.48 6.05 0.79
N ILE A 351 20.62 6.85 1.85
CA ILE A 351 19.71 7.97 2.14
C ILE A 351 19.79 9.02 1.02
N GLU A 352 20.98 9.26 0.47
CA GLU A 352 21.20 10.17 -0.66
C GLU A 352 20.54 9.68 -1.95
N ALA A 353 20.56 8.36 -2.22
CA ALA A 353 19.87 7.79 -3.38
C ALA A 353 18.36 7.97 -3.31
N GLN A 354 17.76 7.89 -2.13
CA GLN A 354 16.34 8.22 -1.93
C GLN A 354 16.03 9.68 -2.26
N ALA A 355 16.90 10.62 -1.83
CA ALA A 355 16.73 12.04 -2.16
C ALA A 355 16.88 12.29 -3.67
N LYS A 356 17.89 11.70 -4.32
CA LYS A 356 18.08 11.78 -5.77
C LYS A 356 16.87 11.21 -6.53
N TYR A 357 16.37 10.06 -6.11
CA TYR A 357 15.18 9.41 -6.67
C TYR A 357 13.96 10.33 -6.63
N VAL A 358 13.69 10.98 -5.49
CA VAL A 358 12.59 11.95 -5.36
C VAL A 358 12.70 13.08 -6.39
N SER A 359 13.90 13.63 -6.58
CA SER A 359 14.14 14.70 -7.55
C SER A 359 13.91 14.22 -8.99
N ASP A 360 14.42 13.05 -9.35
CA ASP A 360 14.31 12.51 -10.70
C ASP A 360 12.85 12.23 -11.08
N ILE A 361 12.11 11.59 -10.17
CA ILE A 361 10.70 11.26 -10.37
C ILE A 361 9.85 12.53 -10.45
N TYR A 362 10.12 13.54 -9.63
CA TYR A 362 9.41 14.82 -9.72
C TYR A 362 9.67 15.54 -11.07
N ASN A 363 10.90 15.53 -11.56
CA ASN A 363 11.23 16.08 -12.88
C ASN A 363 10.50 15.31 -14.00
N ILE A 364 10.43 13.98 -13.90
CA ILE A 364 9.64 13.17 -14.83
C ILE A 364 8.15 13.54 -14.79
N PHE A 365 7.59 13.90 -13.63
CA PHE A 365 6.21 14.36 -13.55
C PHE A 365 5.99 15.66 -14.35
N LEU A 366 6.96 16.58 -14.30
CA LEU A 366 6.94 17.83 -15.08
C LEU A 366 7.09 17.54 -16.58
N GLU A 367 8.02 16.66 -16.97
CA GLU A 367 8.24 16.26 -18.37
C GLU A 367 7.02 15.58 -18.99
N THR A 368 6.42 14.64 -18.26
CA THR A 368 5.30 13.82 -18.76
C THR A 368 3.94 14.48 -18.58
N THR A 369 3.87 15.63 -17.87
CA THR A 369 2.64 16.40 -17.60
C THR A 369 1.53 15.57 -16.95
N VAL A 370 1.90 14.68 -16.02
CA VAL A 370 0.94 14.00 -15.16
C VAL A 370 0.33 15.00 -14.16
N ALA A 371 -0.86 14.69 -13.65
CA ALA A 371 -1.56 15.58 -12.72
C ALA A 371 -0.88 15.65 -11.33
N GLY A 372 0.09 14.77 -11.06
CA GLY A 372 0.94 14.82 -9.88
C GLY A 372 1.25 13.42 -9.35
N GLY A 373 1.73 13.36 -8.10
CA GLY A 373 2.12 12.11 -7.47
C GLY A 373 2.03 12.15 -5.95
N ILE A 374 2.06 10.96 -5.36
CA ILE A 374 1.93 10.75 -3.93
C ILE A 374 3.14 9.94 -3.46
N TYR A 375 4.00 10.57 -2.65
CA TYR A 375 5.18 9.90 -2.10
C TYR A 375 4.78 8.87 -1.05
N TRP A 376 5.28 7.65 -1.18
CA TRP A 376 5.11 6.57 -0.22
C TRP A 376 6.42 6.38 0.58
N ALA A 377 6.50 6.75 1.85
CA ALA A 377 5.45 7.31 2.72
C ALA A 377 5.97 8.46 3.62
N PHE A 378 5.11 9.05 4.46
CA PHE A 378 5.51 10.07 5.42
C PHE A 378 6.62 9.57 6.35
N SER A 379 6.39 8.44 7.03
CA SER A 379 7.36 7.84 7.93
C SER A 379 7.60 6.38 7.58
N ASP A 380 8.71 5.81 8.06
CA ASP A 380 8.86 4.37 8.13
C ASP A 380 7.74 3.75 8.97
N TYR A 381 7.42 2.50 8.64
CA TYR A 381 6.35 1.76 9.29
C TYR A 381 6.68 0.27 9.31
N ARG A 382 6.05 -0.46 10.22
CA ARG A 382 6.22 -1.91 10.31
C ARG A 382 5.32 -2.65 9.33
N THR A 383 5.84 -3.71 8.70
CA THR A 383 5.11 -4.66 7.89
C THR A 383 4.86 -5.96 8.64
N ASP A 384 3.81 -6.68 8.26
CA ASP A 384 3.50 -7.99 8.84
C ASP A 384 4.53 -9.07 8.46
N ARG A 385 5.22 -8.87 7.34
CA ARG A 385 6.16 -9.83 6.76
C ARG A 385 7.57 -9.21 6.68
N PRO A 386 8.64 -9.99 6.96
CA PRO A 386 10.02 -9.53 6.78
C PRO A 386 10.28 -9.07 5.34
N ILE A 387 11.09 -8.05 5.14
CA ILE A 387 11.44 -7.44 3.85
C ILE A 387 12.85 -7.88 3.48
N LEU A 388 13.05 -8.28 2.23
CA LEU A 388 14.34 -8.69 1.68
C LEU A 388 15.13 -7.52 1.07
N THR A 389 14.44 -6.53 0.50
CA THR A 389 15.02 -5.51 -0.40
C THR A 389 16.13 -4.66 0.22
N VAL A 390 16.20 -4.59 1.55
CA VAL A 390 17.23 -3.89 2.33
C VAL A 390 17.74 -4.74 3.47
N ASN A 391 19.02 -4.58 3.81
CA ASN A 391 19.67 -5.34 4.88
C ASN A 391 19.65 -4.59 6.22
N ASN A 392 18.44 -4.41 6.78
CA ASN A 392 18.27 -3.82 8.11
C ASN A 392 18.30 -4.89 9.21
N GLU A 393 18.60 -4.48 10.44
CA GLU A 393 18.51 -5.35 11.61
C GLU A 393 17.06 -5.82 11.86
N ASP A 394 16.12 -4.88 11.86
CA ASP A 394 14.68 -5.19 11.85
C ASP A 394 14.20 -5.33 10.40
N GLN A 395 14.09 -6.57 9.93
CA GLN A 395 13.58 -6.86 8.59
C GLN A 395 12.08 -6.62 8.46
N THR A 396 11.33 -6.41 9.55
CA THR A 396 9.91 -6.05 9.46
C THR A 396 9.69 -4.55 9.31
N LEU A 397 10.76 -3.75 9.23
CA LEU A 397 10.67 -2.30 9.09
C LEU A 397 10.77 -1.91 7.61
N ALA A 398 9.71 -1.31 7.07
CA ALA A 398 9.72 -0.67 5.76
C ALA A 398 10.43 0.69 5.87
N THR A 399 11.69 0.73 5.46
CA THR A 399 12.54 1.91 5.55
C THR A 399 12.45 2.73 4.27
N CYS A 400 11.30 3.35 4.03
CA CYS A 400 11.04 4.16 2.83
C CYS A 400 10.45 5.54 3.12
N GLY A 401 10.23 5.88 4.40
CA GLY A 401 9.67 7.16 4.79
C GLY A 401 10.56 8.35 4.44
N LEU A 402 9.94 9.53 4.32
CA LEU A 402 10.65 10.83 4.38
C LEU A 402 11.19 11.10 5.78
N PHE A 403 10.53 10.53 6.78
CA PHE A 403 10.96 10.45 8.15
C PHE A 403 11.21 8.98 8.49
N GLY A 404 12.15 8.70 9.37
CA GLY A 404 12.21 7.35 9.91
C GLY A 404 11.12 7.11 10.97
N ARG A 405 11.18 5.96 11.64
CA ARG A 405 10.05 5.47 12.46
C ARG A 405 9.78 6.37 13.66
N ASP A 406 10.85 6.96 14.22
CA ASP A 406 10.82 7.87 15.37
C ASP A 406 10.74 9.35 14.96
N ARG A 407 10.38 9.59 13.69
CA ARG A 407 10.26 10.92 13.07
C ARG A 407 11.59 11.65 12.90
N GLU A 408 12.69 10.92 12.78
CA GLU A 408 13.97 11.45 12.33
C GLU A 408 13.87 11.92 10.87
N LEU A 409 14.23 13.17 10.62
CA LEU A 409 14.11 13.79 9.30
C LEU A 409 15.18 13.24 8.35
N ARG A 410 14.79 12.80 7.15
CA ARG A 410 15.74 12.41 6.08
C ARG A 410 15.94 13.52 5.06
N GLN A 411 17.05 13.44 4.33
CA GLN A 411 17.37 14.39 3.25
C GLN A 411 16.29 14.42 2.16
N SER A 412 15.65 13.28 1.89
CA SER A 412 14.52 13.16 0.95
C SER A 412 13.32 14.04 1.32
N ALA A 413 13.06 14.26 2.61
CA ALA A 413 12.02 15.18 3.08
C ALA A 413 12.32 16.64 2.70
N ASN A 414 13.57 17.06 2.84
CA ASN A 414 14.02 18.41 2.46
C ASN A 414 14.01 18.59 0.95
N MET A 415 14.45 17.55 0.22
CA MET A 415 14.37 17.51 -1.25
C MET A 415 12.93 17.69 -1.73
N LEU A 416 12.00 16.85 -1.23
CA LEU A 416 10.59 16.93 -1.59
C LEU A 416 10.00 18.29 -1.22
N GLY A 417 10.32 18.80 -0.03
CA GLY A 417 9.90 20.12 0.43
C GLY A 417 10.31 21.25 -0.50
N ALA A 418 11.57 21.26 -0.93
CA ALA A 418 12.08 22.25 -1.87
C ALA A 418 11.36 22.17 -3.23
N LEU A 419 11.15 20.97 -3.75
CA LEU A 419 10.45 20.75 -5.03
C LEU A 419 8.98 21.18 -4.96
N PHE A 420 8.27 20.83 -3.88
CA PHE A 420 6.86 21.19 -3.70
C PHE A 420 6.65 22.68 -3.48
N THR A 421 7.63 23.39 -2.91
CA THR A 421 7.56 24.83 -2.65
C THR A 421 8.28 25.69 -3.70
N ASN A 422 8.79 25.08 -4.78
CA ASN A 422 9.59 25.72 -5.83
C ASN A 422 10.84 26.46 -5.28
N GLN A 423 11.44 25.94 -4.21
CA GLN A 423 12.72 26.41 -3.67
C GLN A 423 13.89 25.66 -4.31
N LYS A 424 15.12 26.18 -4.15
CA LYS A 424 16.33 25.51 -4.65
C LYS A 424 16.49 24.16 -3.95
N PRO A 425 16.54 23.02 -4.68
CA PRO A 425 16.77 21.71 -4.09
C PRO A 425 18.14 21.61 -3.40
N PRO A 426 18.26 20.84 -2.29
CA PRO A 426 19.55 20.59 -1.65
C PRO A 426 20.46 19.76 -2.55
N GLU A 427 21.77 19.99 -2.44
CA GLU A 427 22.77 19.19 -3.14
C GLU A 427 22.86 17.78 -2.54
N VAL A 428 23.01 16.77 -3.39
CA VAL A 428 23.10 15.35 -3.01
C VAL A 428 24.43 14.81 -3.53
N LEU A 429 25.22 14.20 -2.64
CA LEU A 429 26.55 13.69 -2.97
C LEU A 429 26.45 12.40 -3.81
N ILE A 430 27.34 12.24 -4.80
CA ILE A 430 27.40 11.05 -5.66
C ILE A 430 27.85 9.82 -4.88
N GLY A 431 28.92 9.96 -4.09
CA GLY A 431 29.62 8.85 -3.46
C GLY A 431 30.37 7.95 -4.44
N ASP A 432 31.12 6.99 -3.91
CA ASP A 432 32.02 6.09 -4.65
C ASP A 432 31.59 4.62 -4.52
N TYR A 433 30.29 4.35 -4.61
CA TYR A 433 29.76 3.01 -4.44
C TYR A 433 30.25 2.05 -5.52
N ALA A 434 30.80 0.92 -5.09
CA ALA A 434 31.11 -0.21 -5.93
C ALA A 434 30.21 -1.39 -5.53
N PRO A 435 29.48 -2.02 -6.47
CA PRO A 435 28.63 -3.15 -6.14
C PRO A 435 29.46 -4.30 -5.54
N PRO A 436 28.93 -5.05 -4.56
CA PRO A 436 29.65 -6.14 -3.92
C PRO A 436 30.17 -7.15 -4.95
N SER A 437 31.43 -7.56 -4.82
CA SER A 437 32.07 -8.45 -5.80
C SER A 437 31.38 -9.81 -5.88
N THR A 438 30.91 -10.19 -7.07
CA THR A 438 30.39 -11.54 -7.37
C THR A 438 31.50 -12.58 -7.53
N VAL A 439 32.76 -12.15 -7.39
CA VAL A 439 33.98 -12.98 -7.52
C VAL A 439 33.93 -14.22 -6.64
N LEU A 440 33.31 -14.14 -5.46
CA LEU A 440 33.16 -15.30 -4.59
C LEU A 440 32.42 -16.46 -5.28
N PHE A 441 31.31 -16.18 -5.97
CA PHE A 441 30.56 -17.21 -6.69
C PHE A 441 31.42 -17.82 -7.81
N ILE A 442 32.20 -17.00 -8.51
CA ILE A 442 33.12 -17.49 -9.55
C ILE A 442 34.19 -18.41 -8.95
N ILE A 443 34.82 -17.99 -7.85
CA ILE A 443 35.86 -18.78 -7.16
C ILE A 443 35.30 -20.13 -6.70
N VAL A 444 34.14 -20.14 -6.04
CA VAL A 444 33.49 -21.37 -5.57
C VAL A 444 33.10 -22.28 -6.74
N GLY A 445 32.63 -21.70 -7.85
CA GLY A 445 32.28 -22.45 -9.06
C GLY A 445 33.48 -23.13 -9.68
N ILE A 446 34.58 -22.39 -9.85
CA ILE A 446 35.86 -22.93 -10.34
C ILE A 446 36.38 -24.02 -9.41
N ALA A 447 36.35 -23.79 -8.08
CA ALA A 447 36.79 -24.78 -7.10
C ALA A 447 35.96 -26.08 -7.16
N SER A 448 34.64 -25.97 -7.32
CA SER A 448 33.73 -27.12 -7.45
C SER A 448 33.97 -27.90 -8.75
N ALA A 449 34.20 -27.20 -9.87
CA ALA A 449 34.54 -27.81 -11.15
C ALA A 449 35.89 -28.54 -11.10
N ILE A 450 36.91 -27.93 -10.48
CA ILE A 450 38.22 -28.57 -10.29
C ILE A 450 38.08 -29.82 -9.42
N ALA A 451 37.33 -29.75 -8.31
CA ALA A 451 37.09 -30.91 -7.45
C ALA A 451 36.44 -32.07 -8.23
N PHE A 452 35.46 -31.78 -9.08
CA PHE A 452 34.83 -32.79 -9.95
C PHE A 452 35.81 -33.40 -10.96
N LEU A 453 36.60 -32.56 -11.64
CA LEU A 453 37.60 -33.00 -12.62
C LEU A 453 38.68 -33.87 -11.98
N LEU A 454 39.13 -33.53 -10.77
CA LEU A 454 40.08 -34.34 -10.01
C LEU A 454 39.50 -35.71 -9.68
N LEU A 455 38.21 -35.83 -9.33
CA LEU A 455 37.55 -37.12 -9.11
C LEU A 455 37.51 -37.97 -10.38
N ILE A 456 37.18 -37.37 -11.52
CA ILE A 456 37.16 -38.04 -12.83
C ILE A 456 38.56 -38.50 -13.25
N ASN A 457 39.59 -37.70 -12.97
CA ASN A 457 40.95 -38.01 -13.38
C ASN A 457 41.57 -39.10 -12.49
N ASN A 458 41.38 -39.00 -11.17
CA ASN A 458 42.03 -39.87 -10.19
C ASN A 458 41.45 -41.31 -10.18
N SER A 459 40.17 -41.49 -10.52
CA SER A 459 39.51 -42.79 -10.45
C SER A 459 38.92 -43.22 -11.80
N ARG A 460 39.57 -44.20 -12.44
CA ARG A 460 39.07 -44.83 -13.68
C ARG A 460 37.65 -45.38 -13.50
N ARG A 461 37.38 -46.04 -12.37
CA ARG A 461 36.06 -46.59 -12.05
C ARG A 461 35.01 -45.49 -11.87
N PHE A 462 35.37 -44.38 -11.22
CA PHE A 462 34.46 -43.24 -11.07
C PHE A 462 34.11 -42.62 -12.42
N ARG A 463 35.12 -42.39 -13.28
CA ARG A 463 34.93 -41.89 -14.64
C ARG A 463 34.03 -42.79 -15.47
N GLU A 464 34.22 -44.11 -15.39
CA GLU A 464 33.35 -45.07 -16.07
C GLU A 464 31.91 -44.99 -15.55
N ASN A 465 31.71 -44.88 -14.24
CA ASN A 465 30.39 -44.73 -13.63
C ASN A 465 29.69 -43.43 -14.05
N VAL A 466 30.41 -42.30 -14.11
CA VAL A 466 29.91 -41.01 -14.62
C VAL A 466 29.43 -41.15 -16.06
N PHE A 467 30.22 -41.78 -16.93
CA PHE A 467 29.82 -41.98 -18.31
C PHE A 467 28.62 -42.94 -18.40
N ARG A 468 28.60 -44.01 -17.62
CA ARG A 468 27.51 -45.00 -17.61
C ARG A 468 26.20 -44.42 -17.09
N SER A 469 26.23 -43.58 -16.05
CA SER A 469 25.02 -42.96 -15.51
C SER A 469 24.39 -41.97 -16.48
N LEU A 470 25.19 -41.27 -17.30
CA LEU A 470 24.71 -40.33 -18.32
C LEU A 470 24.31 -41.01 -19.63
N SER A 471 25.12 -41.93 -20.15
CA SER A 471 24.91 -42.53 -21.48
C SER A 471 24.03 -43.78 -21.47
N ARG A 472 23.97 -44.51 -20.34
CA ARG A 472 23.26 -45.79 -20.20
C ARG A 472 22.55 -45.89 -18.83
N PRO A 473 21.66 -44.92 -18.50
CA PRO A 473 21.09 -44.78 -17.15
C PRO A 473 20.37 -46.06 -16.67
N TYR A 474 19.58 -46.71 -17.53
CA TYR A 474 18.86 -47.93 -17.15
C TYR A 474 19.80 -49.02 -16.64
N ASN A 475 20.84 -49.34 -17.42
CA ASN A 475 21.82 -50.37 -17.05
C ASN A 475 22.63 -49.98 -15.82
N PHE A 476 22.91 -48.69 -15.63
CA PHE A 476 23.63 -48.18 -14.47
C PHE A 476 22.81 -48.33 -13.17
N PHE A 477 21.54 -47.90 -13.18
CA PHE A 477 20.68 -48.01 -11.99
C PHE A 477 20.24 -49.45 -11.71
N ALA A 478 20.12 -50.31 -12.73
CA ALA A 478 19.91 -51.74 -12.55
C ALA A 478 21.09 -52.41 -11.81
N ASP A 479 22.34 -52.04 -12.14
CA ASP A 479 23.53 -52.53 -11.45
C ASP A 479 23.56 -52.14 -9.96
N ILE A 480 23.07 -50.95 -9.61
CA ILE A 480 22.95 -50.49 -8.21
C ILE A 480 21.89 -51.30 -7.46
N ARG A 481 20.74 -51.54 -8.10
CA ARG A 481 19.67 -52.40 -7.54
C ARG A 481 20.17 -53.82 -7.27
N ASP A 482 21.00 -54.35 -8.17
CA ASP A 482 21.55 -55.69 -8.08
C ASP A 482 22.81 -55.76 -7.18
N GLN A 483 23.02 -54.74 -6.32
CA GLN A 483 24.06 -54.65 -5.28
C GLN A 483 25.51 -54.71 -5.79
N ARG A 484 25.76 -54.24 -7.03
CA ARG A 484 27.15 -54.06 -7.49
C ARG A 484 27.78 -52.87 -6.76
N ILE A 485 28.91 -53.12 -6.11
CA ILE A 485 29.54 -52.20 -5.16
C ILE A 485 30.06 -50.94 -5.86
N LEU A 486 29.38 -49.82 -5.63
CA LEU A 486 29.93 -48.47 -5.86
C LEU A 486 30.65 -47.97 -4.60
N SER A 487 31.63 -47.10 -4.79
CA SER A 487 32.36 -46.50 -3.66
C SER A 487 31.47 -45.50 -2.94
N ASN A 488 31.21 -45.74 -1.64
CA ASN A 488 30.48 -44.81 -0.80
C ASN A 488 31.22 -43.47 -0.69
N VAL A 489 32.54 -43.49 -0.59
CA VAL A 489 33.35 -42.26 -0.52
C VAL A 489 33.18 -41.42 -1.79
N HIS A 490 33.32 -42.01 -2.97
CA HIS A 490 33.15 -41.27 -4.23
C HIS A 490 31.71 -40.75 -4.40
N THR A 491 30.72 -41.54 -3.96
CA THR A 491 29.31 -41.14 -4.00
C THR A 491 29.05 -39.97 -3.06
N THR A 492 29.57 -40.00 -1.83
CA THR A 492 29.40 -38.88 -0.89
C THR A 492 30.10 -37.61 -1.37
N VAL A 493 31.35 -37.71 -1.86
CA VAL A 493 32.05 -36.53 -2.40
C VAL A 493 31.30 -35.97 -3.61
N LEU A 494 30.82 -36.83 -4.52
CA LEU A 494 29.97 -36.39 -5.64
C LEU A 494 28.70 -35.70 -5.15
N GLY A 495 28.03 -36.23 -4.12
CA GLY A 495 26.85 -35.63 -3.52
C GLY A 495 27.13 -34.23 -2.95
N VAL A 496 28.28 -34.01 -2.31
CA VAL A 496 28.71 -32.68 -1.84
C VAL A 496 28.95 -31.73 -3.02
N VAL A 497 29.63 -32.19 -4.07
CA VAL A 497 29.87 -31.37 -5.28
C VAL A 497 28.56 -30.99 -5.97
N ILE A 498 27.62 -31.92 -6.13
CA ILE A 498 26.28 -31.64 -6.68
C ILE A 498 25.53 -30.63 -5.82
N ALA A 499 25.55 -30.82 -4.49
CA ALA A 499 24.89 -29.91 -3.56
C ALA A 499 25.51 -28.50 -3.62
N ALA A 500 26.84 -28.39 -3.71
CA ALA A 500 27.55 -27.12 -3.83
C ALA A 500 27.24 -26.41 -5.16
N THR A 501 27.13 -27.15 -6.27
CA THR A 501 26.75 -26.58 -7.57
C THR A 501 25.33 -26.02 -7.54
N PHE A 502 24.36 -26.78 -7.02
CA PHE A 502 23.00 -26.28 -6.82
C PHE A 502 22.97 -25.05 -5.89
N ALA A 503 23.72 -25.11 -4.80
CA ALA A 503 23.82 -24.01 -3.86
C ALA A 503 24.36 -22.74 -4.51
N LEU A 504 25.36 -22.86 -5.39
CA LEU A 504 25.94 -21.73 -6.12
C LEU A 504 24.94 -21.09 -7.09
N ILE A 505 24.19 -21.89 -7.84
CA ILE A 505 23.15 -21.41 -8.76
C ILE A 505 22.07 -20.64 -7.97
N ILE A 506 21.54 -21.24 -6.89
CA ILE A 506 20.48 -20.61 -6.09
C ILE A 506 21.01 -19.39 -5.32
N ALA A 507 22.18 -19.48 -4.68
CA ALA A 507 22.76 -18.39 -3.92
C ALA A 507 23.05 -17.17 -4.81
N SER A 508 23.62 -17.39 -6.00
CA SER A 508 23.91 -16.31 -6.96
C SER A 508 22.64 -15.66 -7.49
N PHE A 509 21.62 -16.47 -7.83
CA PHE A 509 20.31 -15.97 -8.27
C PHE A 509 19.64 -15.12 -7.18
N CYS A 510 19.53 -15.65 -5.95
CA CYS A 510 18.93 -14.91 -4.84
C CYS A 510 19.71 -13.65 -4.50
N PHE A 511 21.05 -13.70 -4.55
CA PHE A 511 21.88 -12.52 -4.31
C PHE A 511 21.66 -11.45 -5.38
N TYR A 512 21.56 -11.83 -6.65
CA TYR A 512 21.32 -10.88 -7.75
C TYR A 512 19.97 -10.18 -7.60
N PHE A 513 18.90 -10.91 -7.30
CA PHE A 513 17.54 -10.37 -7.15
C PHE A 513 17.21 -9.86 -5.74
N ARG A 514 18.17 -9.81 -4.81
CA ARG A 514 17.90 -9.46 -3.39
C ARG A 514 17.27 -8.08 -3.17
N MET A 515 17.43 -7.15 -4.11
CA MET A 515 16.84 -5.80 -4.05
C MET A 515 15.54 -5.68 -4.85
N ASP A 516 15.10 -6.74 -5.55
CA ASP A 516 13.90 -6.74 -6.38
C ASP A 516 12.65 -7.02 -5.53
N GLU A 517 11.68 -6.10 -5.58
CA GLU A 517 10.43 -6.23 -4.83
C GLU A 517 9.58 -7.41 -5.30
N GLY A 518 9.57 -7.69 -6.61
CA GLY A 518 8.85 -8.82 -7.18
C GLY A 518 9.38 -10.16 -6.68
N PHE A 519 10.70 -10.28 -6.58
CA PHE A 519 11.37 -11.44 -5.98
C PHE A 519 11.06 -11.57 -4.49
N ASP A 520 11.05 -10.47 -3.72
CA ASP A 520 10.65 -10.50 -2.32
C ASP A 520 9.19 -10.91 -2.13
N ALA A 521 8.28 -10.38 -2.96
CA ALA A 521 6.86 -10.76 -2.95
C ALA A 521 6.68 -12.25 -3.28
N LEU A 522 7.38 -12.76 -4.30
CA LEU A 522 7.40 -14.18 -4.63
C LEU A 522 7.91 -15.03 -3.47
N LEU A 523 9.02 -14.60 -2.84
CA LEU A 523 9.61 -15.30 -1.71
C LEU A 523 8.65 -15.31 -0.50
N SER A 524 7.95 -14.21 -0.26
CA SER A 524 6.90 -14.09 0.77
C SER A 524 5.74 -15.04 0.54
N ALA A 525 5.37 -15.27 -0.72
CA ALA A 525 4.26 -16.15 -1.08
C ALA A 525 4.65 -17.63 -0.89
N ILE A 526 5.91 -17.99 -1.14
CA ILE A 526 6.42 -19.35 -1.00
C ILE A 526 6.76 -19.67 0.46
N VAL A 527 7.43 -18.75 1.17
CA VAL A 527 7.93 -18.96 2.54
C VAL A 527 6.91 -18.38 3.52
N THR A 528 5.92 -19.17 3.90
CA THR A 528 4.82 -18.73 4.78
C THR A 528 5.24 -18.45 6.23
N SER A 529 6.35 -19.01 6.71
CA SER A 529 6.87 -18.75 8.06
C SER A 529 7.78 -17.52 8.11
N ASP A 530 7.44 -16.54 8.96
CA ASP A 530 8.25 -15.32 9.14
C ASP A 530 9.66 -15.59 9.67
N GLY A 531 9.80 -16.54 10.59
CA GLY A 531 11.11 -16.93 11.12
C GLY A 531 12.00 -17.55 10.04
N LEU A 532 11.44 -18.42 9.20
CA LEU A 532 12.18 -18.99 8.06
C LEU A 532 12.52 -17.91 7.03
N LYS A 533 11.58 -16.99 6.75
CA LYS A 533 11.81 -15.88 5.83
C LYS A 533 12.95 -14.97 6.33
N THR A 534 12.94 -14.63 7.61
CA THR A 534 13.99 -13.81 8.24
C THR A 534 15.37 -14.47 8.11
N GLY A 535 15.45 -15.77 8.42
CA GLY A 535 16.69 -16.54 8.25
C GLY A 535 17.16 -16.61 6.79
N LEU A 536 16.21 -16.75 5.85
CA LEU A 536 16.50 -16.77 4.42
C LEU A 536 17.03 -15.43 3.92
N ASN A 537 16.37 -14.32 4.29
CA ASN A 537 16.84 -12.98 3.97
C ASN A 537 18.25 -12.74 4.53
N TYR A 538 18.51 -13.16 5.78
CA TYR A 538 19.81 -13.04 6.43
C TYR A 538 20.94 -13.74 5.66
N ILE A 539 20.70 -14.95 5.13
CA ILE A 539 21.71 -15.68 4.35
C ILE A 539 21.84 -15.11 2.93
N ILE A 540 20.75 -14.65 2.30
CA ILE A 540 20.79 -14.07 0.94
C ILE A 540 21.72 -12.86 0.89
N TRP A 541 21.67 -11.99 1.90
CA TRP A 541 22.57 -10.82 2.00
C TRP A 541 24.03 -11.17 2.29
N ARG A 542 24.36 -12.43 2.59
CA ARG A 542 25.72 -12.90 2.93
C ARG A 542 26.16 -14.02 1.98
N PRO A 543 26.75 -13.69 0.81
CA PRO A 543 27.11 -14.66 -0.22
C PRO A 543 27.83 -15.93 0.27
N ALA A 544 28.86 -15.79 1.11
CA ALA A 544 29.62 -16.92 1.63
C ALA A 544 28.75 -17.86 2.49
N LEU A 545 27.95 -17.26 3.38
CA LEU A 545 27.03 -18.02 4.22
C LEU A 545 25.91 -18.66 3.38
N SER A 546 25.40 -17.96 2.38
CA SER A 546 24.38 -18.44 1.44
C SER A 546 24.82 -19.73 0.76
N VAL A 547 26.03 -19.73 0.18
CA VAL A 547 26.61 -20.92 -0.48
C VAL A 547 26.71 -22.09 0.49
N VAL A 548 27.24 -21.86 1.70
CA VAL A 548 27.40 -22.93 2.70
C VAL A 548 26.04 -23.47 3.16
N ALA A 549 25.10 -22.59 3.51
CA ALA A 549 23.77 -22.95 3.99
C ALA A 549 22.99 -23.73 2.93
N PHE A 550 22.94 -23.24 1.69
CA PHE A 550 22.28 -23.95 0.61
C PHE A 550 22.97 -25.28 0.28
N THR A 551 24.31 -25.37 0.39
CA THR A 551 25.03 -26.65 0.19
C THR A 551 24.56 -27.69 1.21
N VAL A 552 24.44 -27.30 2.48
CA VAL A 552 23.92 -28.18 3.53
C VAL A 552 22.46 -28.58 3.24
N ILE A 553 21.61 -27.62 2.86
CA ILE A 553 20.20 -27.88 2.53
C ILE A 553 20.07 -28.87 1.36
N PHE A 554 20.81 -28.66 0.27
CA PHE A 554 20.77 -29.55 -0.89
C PHE A 554 21.39 -30.91 -0.59
N PHE A 555 22.41 -30.99 0.26
CA PHE A 555 22.95 -32.28 0.69
C PHE A 555 21.94 -33.06 1.53
N LEU A 556 21.24 -32.38 2.45
CA LEU A 556 20.16 -32.98 3.24
C LEU A 556 18.97 -33.39 2.37
N SER A 557 18.65 -32.64 1.31
CA SER A 557 17.57 -32.99 0.38
C SER A 557 17.90 -34.27 -0.40
N LEU A 558 19.16 -34.49 -0.79
CA LEU A 558 19.61 -35.77 -1.37
C LEU A 558 19.40 -36.95 -0.41
N LEU A 559 19.67 -36.76 0.90
CA LEU A 559 19.36 -37.77 1.92
C LEU A 559 17.84 -37.97 2.08
N GLY A 560 17.05 -36.91 1.99
CA GLY A 560 15.58 -36.96 2.00
C GLY A 560 15.02 -37.76 0.82
N VAL A 561 15.53 -37.52 -0.39
CA VAL A 561 15.17 -38.30 -1.59
C VAL A 561 15.54 -39.78 -1.40
N ALA A 562 16.72 -40.07 -0.84
CA ALA A 562 17.13 -41.44 -0.51
C ALA A 562 16.16 -42.11 0.49
N ALA A 563 15.73 -41.38 1.52
CA ALA A 563 14.75 -41.87 2.48
C ALA A 563 13.39 -42.14 1.81
N LEU A 564 12.94 -41.25 0.91
CA LEU A 564 11.70 -41.43 0.16
C LEU A 564 11.75 -42.66 -0.76
N ILE A 565 12.85 -42.85 -1.50
CA ILE A 565 13.08 -44.04 -2.34
C ILE A 565 12.97 -45.31 -1.48
N ARG A 566 13.57 -45.31 -0.29
CA ARG A 566 13.51 -46.44 0.64
C ARG A 566 12.09 -46.72 1.11
N VAL A 567 11.32 -45.68 1.45
CA VAL A 567 9.91 -45.84 1.85
C VAL A 567 9.09 -46.41 0.70
N CYS A 568 9.23 -45.88 -0.53
CA CYS A 568 8.55 -46.40 -1.71
C CYS A 568 8.90 -47.87 -2.00
N ALA A 569 10.16 -48.27 -1.79
CA ALA A 569 10.61 -49.66 -2.01
C ALA A 569 9.87 -50.68 -1.12
N ILE A 570 9.46 -50.29 0.09
CA ILE A 570 8.69 -51.14 1.03
C ILE A 570 7.34 -51.53 0.40
N PHE A 571 6.66 -50.60 -0.26
CA PHE A 571 5.35 -50.85 -0.88
C PHE A 571 5.44 -51.80 -2.09
N VAL A 572 6.55 -51.77 -2.82
CA VAL A 572 6.78 -52.64 -3.99
C VAL A 572 7.39 -54.00 -3.58
N ARG A 573 7.51 -54.27 -2.27
CA ARG A 573 8.16 -55.47 -1.70
C ARG A 573 9.57 -55.71 -2.25
N ASN A 574 10.27 -54.64 -2.62
CA ASN A 574 11.62 -54.72 -3.16
C ASN A 574 12.64 -54.41 -2.05
N ARG A 575 13.71 -55.21 -1.95
CA ARG A 575 14.74 -55.04 -0.91
C ARG A 575 15.81 -54.04 -1.38
N ILE A 576 15.58 -52.75 -1.14
CA ILE A 576 16.56 -51.69 -1.41
C ILE A 576 17.13 -51.20 -0.08
N PHE A 577 18.46 -51.26 0.09
CA PHE A 577 19.12 -50.69 1.26
C PHE A 577 19.20 -49.16 1.16
N PHE A 578 19.31 -48.49 2.30
CA PHE A 578 19.43 -47.02 2.31
C PHE A 578 20.65 -46.51 1.55
N ASN A 579 21.77 -47.25 1.61
CA ASN A 579 22.97 -46.89 0.87
C ASN A 579 22.76 -46.94 -0.65
N ASP A 580 22.00 -47.92 -1.13
CA ASP A 580 21.65 -48.04 -2.55
C ASP A 580 20.71 -46.90 -2.97
N ALA A 581 19.71 -46.60 -2.13
CA ALA A 581 18.80 -45.48 -2.34
C ALA A 581 19.53 -44.12 -2.38
N TYR A 582 20.52 -43.92 -1.49
CA TYR A 582 21.37 -42.73 -1.48
C TYR A 582 22.24 -42.64 -2.73
N THR A 583 22.81 -43.76 -3.15
CA THR A 583 23.60 -43.83 -4.38
C THR A 583 22.73 -43.50 -5.60
N ILE A 584 21.50 -44.02 -5.67
CA ILE A 584 20.54 -43.67 -6.72
C ILE A 584 20.23 -42.17 -6.70
N ALA A 585 19.96 -41.59 -5.52
CA ALA A 585 19.64 -40.17 -5.39
C ALA A 585 20.79 -39.26 -5.86
N VAL A 586 22.02 -39.52 -5.42
CA VAL A 586 23.21 -38.74 -5.81
C VAL A 586 23.51 -38.87 -7.30
N TRP A 587 23.61 -40.09 -7.80
CA TRP A 587 23.99 -40.33 -9.21
C TRP A 587 22.88 -39.94 -10.18
N GLY A 588 21.61 -39.97 -9.74
CA GLY A 588 20.47 -39.42 -10.48
C GLY A 588 20.52 -37.90 -10.61
N ALA A 589 21.12 -37.20 -9.65
CA ALA A 589 21.31 -35.75 -9.67
C ALA A 589 22.56 -35.30 -10.42
N LEU A 590 23.41 -36.22 -10.90
CA LEU A 590 24.63 -35.90 -11.64
C LEU A 590 24.46 -34.96 -12.84
N PRO A 591 23.38 -35.04 -13.66
CA PRO A 591 23.20 -34.14 -14.81
C PRO A 591 23.25 -32.64 -14.47
N VAL A 592 23.01 -32.29 -13.20
CA VAL A 592 23.05 -30.91 -12.71
C VAL A 592 24.44 -30.29 -12.84
N LEU A 593 25.51 -31.09 -12.77
CA LEU A 593 26.88 -30.59 -12.98
C LEU A 593 27.14 -30.14 -14.42
N LEU A 594 26.21 -30.38 -15.34
CA LEU A 594 26.27 -29.95 -16.73
C LEU A 594 25.47 -28.66 -17.01
N LEU A 595 24.69 -28.19 -16.02
CA LEU A 595 23.99 -26.90 -16.04
C LEU A 595 24.91 -25.80 -15.51
#